data_AF-A0A7W1HFC6-F1
#
_entry.id   AF-A0A7W1HFC6-F1
#
_cell.length_a   1.000
_cell.length_b   1.000
_cell.length_c   1.000
_cell.angle_alpha   90.00
_cell.angle_beta   90.00
_cell.angle_gamma   90.00
#
_symmetry.space_group_name_H-M   'P 1'
#
loop_
_entity.id
_entity.type
_entity.pdbx_description
1 polymer ?
#
loop_
_entity_poly.entity_id
_entity_poly.type
_entity_poly.pdbx_seq_one_letter_code
_entity_poly.pdbx_strand_id
1 'polypeptide(L)'
;MLSDLNNLNAESVTIHLDATQKATLNWELAIQEASQALEKGLKIIWELDFGLFDRLLYPISHPQQFLSLCLAIEHFRNVIWEPFQHSTLGVLVYKGTFNSQEISALVHERALQNWVQERFDSIEEFRLETGIALEQFEAIELATFREIPEAKFLLSLFCRDVALDYIKQLAGQLPYGVDPLIKLSMDKNLSSAEKIIFQNEECYRPLIFNVDENALGRCIGNVHIIGHAGHVGIYLPPVNKFSTRWNLLFDNAIRYFVANNITFRLISDESLIMSLEGLDDLVICPSAISYLGKRQLQGFCAAGGRVLLLEDTSLGLSHELFFDDFCNA
;
A
#
# COMPACT_ATOMS: atom_id res chain seq x y z
N MET A 1 6.32 -6.17 -15.90
CA MET A 1 5.56 -6.34 -17.15
C MET A 1 4.07 -5.99 -16.99
N LEU A 2 3.53 -5.92 -15.77
CA LEU A 2 2.12 -5.59 -15.48
C LEU A 2 1.91 -4.20 -14.83
N SER A 3 2.90 -3.30 -14.85
CA SER A 3 2.78 -1.97 -14.20
C SER A 3 1.69 -1.10 -14.83
N ASP A 4 1.29 -1.36 -16.07
CA ASP A 4 0.21 -0.64 -16.76
C ASP A 4 -1.05 -1.51 -16.90
N LEU A 5 -1.60 -1.98 -15.79
CA LEU A 5 -2.94 -2.59 -15.75
C LEU A 5 -4.03 -1.70 -16.38
N ASN A 6 -3.79 -0.39 -16.46
CA ASN A 6 -4.70 0.54 -17.13
C ASN A 6 -4.67 0.44 -18.66
N ASN A 7 -3.51 0.13 -19.26
CA ASN A 7 -3.41 -0.16 -20.69
C ASN A 7 -3.99 -1.55 -21.03
N LEU A 8 -3.98 -2.48 -20.07
CA LEU A 8 -4.58 -3.81 -20.24
C LEU A 8 -6.11 -3.80 -20.40
N ASN A 9 -6.79 -2.70 -20.04
CA ASN A 9 -8.25 -2.60 -20.19
C ASN A 9 -8.72 -2.67 -21.65
N ALA A 10 -7.86 -2.38 -22.64
CA ALA A 10 -8.22 -2.48 -24.05
C ALA A 10 -8.15 -3.91 -24.61
N GLU A 11 -7.36 -4.79 -23.99
CA GLU A 11 -7.03 -6.14 -24.50
C GLU A 11 -7.45 -7.25 -23.53
N SER A 12 -8.16 -6.91 -22.46
CA SER A 12 -8.61 -7.87 -21.45
C SER A 12 -10.05 -7.65 -21.00
N VAL A 13 -10.64 -8.70 -20.45
CA VAL A 13 -11.93 -8.68 -19.77
C VAL A 13 -11.73 -9.09 -18.31
N THR A 14 -12.45 -8.44 -17.40
CA THR A 14 -12.53 -8.88 -16.00
C THR A 14 -13.81 -9.69 -15.81
N ILE A 15 -13.66 -10.94 -15.37
CA ILE A 15 -14.79 -11.86 -15.13
C ILE A 15 -14.91 -12.07 -13.63
N HIS A 16 -16.10 -11.81 -13.11
CA HIS A 16 -16.40 -11.88 -11.69
C HIS A 16 -16.82 -13.30 -11.26
N LEU A 17 -16.29 -13.74 -10.14
CA LEU A 17 -16.55 -15.03 -9.52
C LEU A 17 -16.92 -14.79 -8.05
N ASP A 18 -18.17 -15.07 -7.69
CA ASP A 18 -18.60 -15.02 -6.28
C ASP A 18 -17.88 -16.14 -5.51
N ALA A 19 -17.01 -15.73 -4.59
CA ALA A 19 -16.20 -16.56 -3.72
C ALA A 19 -16.48 -16.27 -2.23
N THR A 20 -17.62 -15.65 -1.94
CA THR A 20 -18.05 -15.35 -0.57
C THR A 20 -18.37 -16.65 0.18
N GLN A 21 -18.42 -16.59 1.53
CA GLN A 21 -18.80 -17.76 2.35
C GLN A 21 -20.19 -18.33 2.06
N LYS A 22 -21.06 -17.55 1.41
CA LYS A 22 -22.43 -17.95 1.04
C LYS A 22 -22.55 -18.36 -0.43
N ALA A 23 -21.45 -18.30 -1.19
CA ALA A 23 -21.44 -18.62 -2.60
C ALA A 23 -21.80 -20.10 -2.84
N THR A 24 -22.52 -20.36 -3.92
CA THR A 24 -22.79 -21.73 -4.39
C THR A 24 -21.62 -22.32 -5.18
N LEU A 25 -20.66 -21.47 -5.56
CA LEU A 25 -19.53 -21.78 -6.44
C LEU A 25 -19.94 -22.30 -7.82
N ASN A 26 -21.19 -22.09 -8.27
CA ASN A 26 -21.57 -22.37 -9.65
C ASN A 26 -21.13 -21.22 -10.57
N TRP A 27 -20.09 -21.48 -11.35
CA TRP A 27 -19.48 -20.49 -12.26
C TRP A 27 -19.68 -20.82 -13.75
N GLU A 28 -20.73 -21.57 -14.11
CA GLU A 28 -21.02 -21.93 -15.51
C GLU A 28 -21.13 -20.70 -16.43
N LEU A 29 -21.79 -19.63 -15.98
CA LEU A 29 -21.93 -18.39 -16.74
C LEU A 29 -20.57 -17.70 -16.96
N ALA A 30 -19.71 -17.68 -15.94
CA ALA A 30 -18.37 -17.10 -16.04
C ALA A 30 -17.48 -17.89 -16.99
N ILE A 31 -17.61 -19.22 -17.03
CA ILE A 31 -16.91 -20.09 -17.98
C ILE A 31 -17.36 -19.83 -19.42
N GLN A 32 -18.66 -19.62 -19.64
CA GLN A 32 -19.19 -19.26 -20.96
C GLN A 32 -18.70 -17.89 -21.40
N GLU A 33 -18.71 -16.90 -20.50
CA GLU A 33 -18.18 -15.57 -20.76
C GLU A 33 -16.69 -15.61 -21.12
N ALA A 34 -15.90 -16.38 -20.36
CA ALA A 34 -14.47 -16.57 -20.62
C ALA A 34 -14.23 -17.19 -21.99
N SER A 35 -14.98 -18.23 -22.36
CA SER A 35 -14.86 -18.86 -23.68
C SER A 35 -15.15 -17.86 -24.81
N GLN A 36 -16.17 -17.04 -24.68
CA GLN A 36 -16.49 -15.98 -25.66
C GLN A 36 -15.39 -14.90 -25.73
N ALA A 37 -14.77 -14.56 -24.60
CA ALA A 37 -13.66 -13.62 -24.58
C ALA A 37 -12.43 -14.18 -25.32
N LEU A 38 -12.14 -15.48 -25.17
CA LEU A 38 -11.07 -16.15 -25.91
C LEU A 38 -11.31 -16.14 -27.42
N GLU A 39 -12.54 -16.39 -27.87
CA GLU A 39 -12.89 -16.32 -29.30
C GLU A 39 -12.63 -14.94 -29.90
N LYS A 40 -12.71 -13.88 -29.07
CA LYS A 40 -12.40 -12.50 -29.45
C LYS A 40 -10.92 -12.14 -29.31
N GLY A 41 -10.07 -13.08 -28.88
CA GLY A 41 -8.64 -12.85 -28.65
C GLY A 41 -8.33 -12.03 -27.41
N LEU A 42 -9.29 -11.87 -26.48
CA LEU A 42 -9.09 -11.12 -25.25
C LEU A 42 -8.40 -11.98 -24.18
N LYS A 43 -7.62 -11.31 -23.33
CA LYS A 43 -7.07 -11.90 -22.11
C LYS A 43 -8.04 -11.76 -20.93
N ILE A 44 -7.86 -12.55 -19.87
CA ILE A 44 -8.81 -12.63 -18.75
C ILE A 44 -8.15 -12.24 -17.43
N ILE A 45 -8.82 -11.39 -16.66
CA ILE A 45 -8.56 -11.15 -15.24
C ILE A 45 -9.73 -11.74 -14.46
N TRP A 46 -9.46 -12.58 -13.47
CA TRP A 46 -10.50 -13.17 -12.63
C TRP A 46 -10.68 -12.38 -11.34
N GLU A 47 -11.87 -11.83 -11.09
CA GLU A 47 -12.20 -11.13 -9.85
C GLU A 47 -12.88 -12.12 -8.88
N LEU A 48 -12.11 -12.64 -7.91
CA LEU A 48 -12.63 -13.50 -6.84
C LEU A 48 -13.20 -12.62 -5.72
N ASP A 49 -14.52 -12.50 -5.64
CA ASP A 49 -15.17 -11.74 -4.58
C ASP A 49 -15.32 -12.57 -3.31
N PHE A 50 -14.40 -12.39 -2.36
CA PHE A 50 -14.46 -13.06 -1.05
C PHE A 50 -15.36 -12.33 -0.03
N GLY A 51 -15.86 -11.13 -0.33
CA GLY A 51 -16.59 -10.30 0.63
C GLY A 51 -15.74 -9.86 1.82
N LEU A 52 -14.50 -9.44 1.58
CA LEU A 52 -13.56 -9.08 2.64
C LEU A 52 -13.94 -7.77 3.36
N PHE A 53 -13.70 -7.77 4.68
CA PHE A 53 -13.81 -6.66 5.64
C PHE A 53 -15.20 -6.06 5.89
N ASP A 54 -15.98 -5.78 4.87
CA ASP A 54 -17.34 -5.23 5.03
C ASP A 54 -18.41 -6.33 5.11
N ARG A 55 -18.14 -7.49 4.52
CA ARG A 55 -19.08 -8.62 4.36
C ARG A 55 -18.65 -9.91 5.04
N LEU A 56 -17.56 -9.88 5.83
CA LEU A 56 -17.13 -11.02 6.63
C LEU A 56 -18.14 -11.29 7.76
N LEU A 57 -18.47 -12.57 7.97
CA LEU A 57 -19.43 -12.99 9.00
C LEU A 57 -18.80 -13.02 10.40
N TYR A 58 -17.49 -13.24 10.46
CA TYR A 58 -16.71 -13.40 11.68
C TYR A 58 -15.43 -12.55 11.62
N PRO A 59 -14.80 -12.30 12.78
CA PRO A 59 -13.45 -11.72 12.85
C PRO A 59 -12.47 -12.44 11.91
N ILE A 60 -11.47 -11.72 11.40
CA ILE A 60 -10.47 -12.29 10.47
C ILE A 60 -9.66 -13.43 11.08
N SER A 61 -9.59 -13.51 12.42
CA SER A 61 -8.93 -14.56 13.18
C SER A 61 -9.71 -15.88 13.18
N HIS A 62 -10.96 -15.90 12.70
CA HIS A 62 -11.83 -17.07 12.74
C HIS A 62 -11.38 -18.14 11.71
N PRO A 63 -10.84 -19.29 12.15
CA PRO A 63 -10.17 -20.23 11.24
C PRO A 63 -11.12 -20.87 10.22
N GLN A 64 -12.36 -21.21 10.61
CA GLN A 64 -13.32 -21.84 9.70
C GLN A 64 -13.76 -20.90 8.58
N GLN A 65 -13.79 -19.58 8.85
CA GLN A 65 -14.10 -18.59 7.82
C GLN A 65 -13.00 -18.58 6.77
N PHE A 66 -11.73 -18.52 7.19
CA PHE A 66 -10.59 -18.59 6.28
C PHE A 66 -10.59 -19.89 5.46
N LEU A 67 -10.79 -21.05 6.10
CA LEU A 67 -10.87 -22.34 5.41
C LEU A 67 -12.00 -22.38 4.38
N SER A 68 -13.16 -21.77 4.67
CA SER A 68 -14.26 -21.67 3.72
C SER A 68 -13.89 -20.85 2.48
N LEU A 69 -13.14 -19.76 2.63
CA LEU A 69 -12.66 -18.97 1.50
C LEU A 69 -11.60 -19.74 0.69
N CYS A 70 -10.73 -20.52 1.35
CA CYS A 70 -9.77 -21.40 0.67
C CYS A 70 -10.44 -22.46 -0.21
N LEU A 71 -11.61 -22.98 0.18
CA LEU A 71 -12.38 -23.92 -0.66
C LEU A 71 -12.84 -23.29 -1.98
N ALA A 72 -13.16 -21.99 -1.98
CA ALA A 72 -13.49 -21.27 -3.22
C ALA A 72 -12.25 -21.19 -4.15
N ILE A 73 -11.06 -20.95 -3.58
CA ILE A 73 -9.81 -20.92 -4.35
C ILE A 73 -9.46 -22.32 -4.90
N GLU A 74 -9.70 -23.38 -4.12
CA GLU A 74 -9.55 -24.76 -4.59
C GLU A 74 -10.50 -25.06 -5.76
N HIS A 75 -11.75 -24.62 -5.66
CA HIS A 75 -12.71 -24.75 -6.75
C HIS A 75 -12.26 -23.98 -8.01
N PHE A 76 -11.72 -22.77 -7.85
CA PHE A 76 -11.11 -21.99 -8.93
C PHE A 76 -9.98 -22.75 -9.62
N ARG A 77 -9.09 -23.38 -8.85
CA ARG A 77 -8.02 -24.21 -9.40
C ARG A 77 -8.55 -25.35 -10.27
N ASN A 78 -9.59 -26.03 -9.80
CA ASN A 78 -10.09 -27.24 -10.45
C ASN A 78 -10.97 -26.95 -11.67
N VAL A 79 -11.73 -25.85 -11.65
CA VAL A 79 -12.77 -25.57 -12.67
C VAL A 79 -12.34 -24.49 -13.66
N ILE A 80 -11.62 -23.47 -13.20
CA ILE A 80 -11.29 -22.28 -13.99
C ILE A 80 -9.83 -22.28 -14.43
N TRP A 81 -8.90 -22.60 -13.53
CA TRP A 81 -7.49 -22.42 -13.84
C TRP A 81 -6.99 -23.33 -14.97
N GLU A 82 -7.28 -24.63 -14.92
CA GLU A 82 -6.77 -25.59 -15.90
C GLU A 82 -7.19 -25.26 -17.36
N PRO A 83 -8.46 -24.92 -17.66
CA PRO A 83 -8.85 -24.56 -19.03
C PRO A 83 -8.36 -23.19 -19.50
N PHE A 84 -8.20 -22.22 -18.59
CA PHE A 84 -7.99 -20.81 -18.93
C PHE A 84 -6.59 -20.27 -18.58
N GLN A 85 -5.68 -21.10 -18.07
CA GLN A 85 -4.32 -20.76 -17.67
C GLN A 85 -3.59 -19.85 -18.67
N HIS A 86 -3.56 -20.23 -19.96
CA HIS A 86 -2.75 -19.54 -20.99
C HIS A 86 -3.29 -18.16 -21.41
N SER A 87 -4.52 -17.86 -21.00
CA SER A 87 -5.20 -16.60 -21.31
C SER A 87 -5.48 -15.77 -20.08
N THR A 88 -5.15 -16.28 -18.89
CA THR A 88 -5.29 -15.56 -17.64
C THR A 88 -4.09 -14.63 -17.44
N LEU A 89 -4.36 -13.35 -17.17
CA LEU A 89 -3.33 -12.36 -16.79
C LEU A 89 -3.06 -12.36 -15.29
N GLY A 90 -4.09 -12.65 -14.49
CA GLY A 90 -3.99 -12.62 -13.04
C GLY A 90 -5.33 -12.83 -12.36
N VAL A 91 -5.29 -12.90 -11.04
CA VAL A 91 -6.46 -13.05 -10.18
C VAL A 91 -6.55 -11.86 -9.25
N LEU A 92 -7.57 -11.05 -9.41
CA LEU A 92 -7.90 -9.95 -8.51
C LEU A 92 -8.50 -10.53 -7.22
N VAL A 93 -7.67 -10.62 -6.18
CA VAL A 93 -8.02 -11.19 -4.86
C VAL A 93 -8.68 -10.17 -3.93
N TYR A 94 -8.50 -8.88 -4.19
CA TYR A 94 -9.14 -7.83 -3.42
C TYR A 94 -9.36 -6.58 -4.25
N LYS A 95 -10.56 -6.00 -4.11
CA LYS A 95 -10.94 -4.72 -4.70
C LYS A 95 -11.77 -3.92 -3.70
N GLY A 96 -11.26 -2.78 -3.26
CA GLY A 96 -11.95 -1.97 -2.26
C GLY A 96 -11.04 -0.97 -1.54
N THR A 97 -11.54 -0.42 -0.44
CA THR A 97 -10.82 0.52 0.44
C THR A 97 -10.34 -0.21 1.69
N PHE A 98 -9.21 0.18 2.28
CA PHE A 98 -8.89 -0.23 3.66
C PHE A 98 -9.58 0.70 4.65
N ASN A 99 -10.85 0.43 4.93
CA ASN A 99 -11.58 1.18 5.94
C ASN A 99 -11.13 0.72 7.33
N SER A 100 -10.39 1.57 8.04
CA SER A 100 -9.88 1.26 9.37
C SER A 100 -11.00 1.01 10.40
N GLN A 101 -12.19 1.59 10.23
CA GLN A 101 -13.32 1.34 11.12
C GLN A 101 -13.86 -0.08 10.97
N GLU A 102 -14.06 -0.53 9.72
CA GLU A 102 -14.53 -1.88 9.41
C GLU A 102 -13.50 -2.93 9.84
N ILE A 103 -12.24 -2.75 9.45
CA ILE A 103 -11.17 -3.69 9.78
C ILE A 103 -10.92 -3.74 11.29
N SER A 104 -10.92 -2.59 11.98
CA SER A 104 -10.72 -2.58 13.44
C SER A 104 -11.86 -3.25 14.22
N ALA A 105 -13.05 -3.39 13.63
CA ALA A 105 -14.14 -4.17 14.23
C ALA A 105 -13.93 -5.70 14.11
N LEU A 106 -13.02 -6.13 13.22
CA LEU A 106 -12.75 -7.54 12.93
C LEU A 106 -11.48 -8.08 13.59
N VAL A 107 -10.76 -7.25 14.35
CA VAL A 107 -9.45 -7.57 14.94
C VAL A 107 -9.49 -7.50 16.46
N HIS A 108 -8.59 -8.25 17.10
CA HIS A 108 -8.44 -8.22 18.56
C HIS A 108 -7.46 -7.13 18.99
N GLU A 109 -7.71 -6.51 20.15
CA GLU A 109 -6.83 -5.49 20.73
C GLU A 109 -5.39 -5.98 20.92
N ARG A 110 -5.23 -7.26 21.29
CA ARG A 110 -3.90 -7.88 21.44
C ARG A 110 -3.07 -7.83 20.15
N ALA A 111 -3.71 -7.90 18.99
CA ALA A 111 -2.99 -7.78 17.72
C ALA A 111 -2.45 -6.35 17.52
N LEU A 112 -3.22 -5.32 17.91
CA LEU A 112 -2.75 -3.94 17.90
C LEU A 112 -1.60 -3.73 18.89
N GLN A 113 -1.73 -4.26 20.11
CA GLN A 113 -0.69 -4.17 21.15
C GLN A 113 0.64 -4.75 20.66
N ASN A 114 0.61 -5.97 20.13
CA ASN A 114 1.79 -6.62 19.56
C ASN A 114 2.36 -5.80 18.38
N TRP A 115 1.50 -5.34 17.48
CA TRP A 115 1.91 -4.55 16.32
C TRP A 115 2.63 -3.27 16.75
N VAL A 116 2.11 -2.54 17.75
CA VAL A 116 2.77 -1.33 18.28
C VAL A 116 4.10 -1.69 18.93
N GLN A 117 4.15 -2.73 19.76
CA GLN A 117 5.38 -3.16 20.45
C GLN A 117 6.50 -3.56 19.48
N GLU A 118 6.17 -4.11 18.30
CA GLU A 118 7.14 -4.46 17.26
C GLU A 118 7.76 -3.23 16.54
N ARG A 119 7.11 -2.07 16.65
CA ARG A 119 7.44 -0.86 15.86
C ARG A 119 8.04 0.28 16.68
N PHE A 120 7.84 0.27 18.00
CA PHE A 120 8.40 1.26 18.91
C PHE A 120 9.36 0.57 19.87
N ASP A 121 10.58 1.11 20.00
CA ASP A 121 11.63 0.52 20.85
C ASP A 121 11.29 0.71 22.34
N SER A 122 10.50 1.74 22.66
CA SER A 122 10.10 2.08 24.03
C SER A 122 8.73 2.74 24.11
N ILE A 123 8.14 2.71 25.31
CA ILE A 123 6.88 3.39 25.61
C ILE A 123 7.07 4.91 25.60
N GLU A 124 8.25 5.39 25.99
CA GLU A 124 8.61 6.80 25.95
C GLU A 124 8.60 7.34 24.52
N GLU A 125 9.14 6.58 23.57
CA GLU A 125 9.09 6.90 22.14
C GLU A 125 7.65 6.93 21.64
N PHE A 126 6.86 5.89 21.95
CA PHE A 126 5.44 5.85 21.60
C PHE A 126 4.65 7.05 22.17
N ARG A 127 4.90 7.41 23.43
CA ARG A 127 4.29 8.57 24.10
C ARG A 127 4.66 9.87 23.40
N LEU A 128 5.93 10.02 23.01
CA LEU A 128 6.42 11.22 22.30
C LEU A 128 5.74 11.36 20.93
N GLU A 129 5.57 10.25 20.22
CA GLU A 129 5.01 10.22 18.86
C GLU A 129 3.48 10.37 18.83
N THR A 130 2.77 9.84 19.82
CA THR A 130 1.30 9.79 19.81
C THR A 130 0.62 10.73 20.80
N GLY A 131 1.37 11.23 21.79
CA GLY A 131 0.81 11.97 22.93
C GLY A 131 -0.02 11.12 23.91
N ILE A 132 -0.12 9.79 23.71
CA ILE A 132 -0.91 8.91 24.57
C ILE A 132 -0.11 8.52 25.80
N ALA A 133 -0.59 8.89 26.98
CA ALA A 133 0.00 8.48 28.25
C ALA A 133 -0.34 7.01 28.58
N LEU A 134 0.62 6.10 28.39
CA LEU A 134 0.49 4.67 28.72
C LEU A 134 1.67 4.18 29.56
N GLU A 135 1.44 3.35 30.58
CA GLU A 135 2.52 2.75 31.38
C GLU A 135 3.13 1.48 30.75
N GLN A 136 2.38 0.80 29.88
CA GLN A 136 2.79 -0.44 29.19
C GLN A 136 1.98 -0.60 27.90
N PHE A 137 2.51 -1.33 26.91
CA PHE A 137 1.82 -1.52 25.62
C PHE A 137 0.52 -2.33 25.75
N GLU A 138 0.42 -3.20 26.75
CA GLU A 138 -0.78 -3.99 27.05
C GLU A 138 -1.96 -3.14 27.51
N ALA A 139 -1.73 -1.86 27.87
CA ALA A 139 -2.78 -0.90 28.20
C ALA A 139 -3.35 -0.18 26.96
N ILE A 140 -2.87 -0.50 25.75
CA ILE A 140 -3.45 0.03 24.51
C ILE A 140 -4.85 -0.54 24.32
N GLU A 141 -5.81 0.36 24.13
CA GLU A 141 -7.21 0.05 23.77
C GLU A 141 -7.53 0.59 22.38
N LEU A 142 -8.33 -0.15 21.61
CA LEU A 142 -8.77 0.29 20.28
C LEU A 142 -9.59 1.58 20.33
N ALA A 143 -10.36 1.78 21.41
CA ALA A 143 -11.17 2.97 21.60
C ALA A 143 -10.31 4.25 21.63
N THR A 144 -9.18 4.22 22.34
CA THR A 144 -8.24 5.36 22.43
C THR A 144 -7.69 5.75 21.06
N PHE A 145 -7.34 4.76 20.23
CA PHE A 145 -6.83 4.99 18.88
C PHE A 145 -7.87 5.61 17.94
N ARG A 146 -9.16 5.42 18.21
CA ARG A 146 -10.27 5.99 17.42
C ARG A 146 -10.59 7.44 17.77
N GLU A 147 -10.09 7.96 18.88
CA GLU A 147 -10.38 9.33 19.29
C GLU A 147 -9.23 10.28 18.96
N ILE A 148 -7.98 9.83 19.11
CA ILE A 148 -6.78 10.66 18.98
C ILE A 148 -6.30 10.68 17.52
N PRO A 149 -6.19 11.85 16.85
CA PRO A 149 -5.81 11.95 15.44
C PRO A 149 -4.52 11.21 15.07
N GLU A 150 -3.47 11.39 15.86
CA GLU A 150 -2.16 10.76 15.67
C GLU A 150 -2.27 9.23 15.75
N ALA A 151 -3.11 8.73 16.66
CA ALA A 151 -3.35 7.31 16.82
C ALA A 151 -4.30 6.74 15.76
N LYS A 152 -5.20 7.53 15.17
CA LYS A 152 -6.02 7.13 14.01
C LYS A 152 -5.17 6.78 12.81
N PHE A 153 -4.08 7.54 12.59
CA PHE A 153 -3.13 7.22 11.53
C PHE A 153 -2.47 5.86 11.79
N LEU A 154 -1.98 5.63 13.02
CA LEU A 154 -1.40 4.34 13.40
C LEU A 154 -2.40 3.19 13.28
N LEU A 155 -3.66 3.42 13.68
CA LEU A 155 -4.74 2.45 13.53
C LEU A 155 -4.95 2.10 12.05
N SER A 156 -4.87 3.09 11.17
CA SER A 156 -5.04 2.89 9.73
C SER A 156 -3.90 2.06 9.14
N LEU A 157 -2.65 2.30 9.57
CA LEU A 157 -1.50 1.46 9.19
C LEU A 157 -1.63 0.02 9.72
N PHE A 158 -2.04 -0.13 10.99
CA PHE A 158 -2.31 -1.44 11.58
C PHE A 158 -3.39 -2.20 10.80
N CYS A 159 -4.52 -1.55 10.52
CA CYS A 159 -5.61 -2.16 9.75
C CYS A 159 -5.16 -2.54 8.34
N ARG A 160 -4.36 -1.71 7.66
CA ARG A 160 -3.76 -2.04 6.36
C ARG A 160 -2.90 -3.30 6.47
N ASP A 161 -1.97 -3.35 7.41
CA ASP A 161 -1.03 -4.47 7.54
C ASP A 161 -1.77 -5.78 7.82
N VAL A 162 -2.73 -5.74 8.74
CA VAL A 162 -3.56 -6.90 9.08
C VAL A 162 -4.43 -7.36 7.90
N ALA A 163 -5.05 -6.42 7.18
CA ALA A 163 -5.81 -6.73 5.97
C ALA A 163 -4.93 -7.37 4.90
N LEU A 164 -3.73 -6.82 4.70
CA LEU A 164 -2.78 -7.33 3.72
C LEU A 164 -2.25 -8.71 4.08
N ASP A 165 -1.95 -8.97 5.34
CA ASP A 165 -1.51 -10.30 5.78
C ASP A 165 -2.60 -11.35 5.53
N TYR A 166 -3.87 -11.00 5.74
CA TYR A 166 -5.00 -11.88 5.43
C TYR A 166 -5.13 -12.12 3.92
N ILE A 167 -5.06 -11.06 3.11
CA ILE A 167 -5.12 -11.16 1.64
C ILE A 167 -3.94 -11.97 1.09
N LYS A 168 -2.73 -11.77 1.62
CA LYS A 168 -1.52 -12.52 1.21
C LYS A 168 -1.65 -14.00 1.54
N GLN A 169 -2.25 -14.35 2.68
CA GLN A 169 -2.53 -15.74 3.03
C GLN A 169 -3.50 -16.40 2.04
N LEU A 170 -4.57 -15.69 1.63
CA LEU A 170 -5.49 -16.15 0.58
C LEU A 170 -4.77 -16.27 -0.77
N ALA A 171 -4.04 -15.24 -1.17
CA ALA A 171 -3.27 -15.22 -2.42
C ALA A 171 -2.24 -16.36 -2.49
N GLY A 172 -1.64 -16.73 -1.37
CA GLY A 172 -0.73 -17.88 -1.27
C GLY A 172 -1.38 -19.22 -1.57
N GLN A 173 -2.72 -19.31 -1.58
CA GLN A 173 -3.47 -20.51 -1.98
C GLN A 173 -3.76 -20.57 -3.48
N LEU A 174 -3.49 -19.50 -4.24
CA LEU A 174 -3.73 -19.50 -5.68
C LEU A 174 -2.84 -20.54 -6.40
N PRO A 175 -3.25 -20.97 -7.62
CA PRO A 175 -2.42 -21.84 -8.45
C PRO A 175 -1.02 -21.24 -8.72
N TYR A 176 -0.01 -22.09 -8.86
CA TYR A 176 1.34 -21.63 -9.19
C TYR A 176 1.37 -20.93 -10.57
N GLY A 177 2.08 -19.81 -10.65
CA GLY A 177 2.27 -19.06 -11.89
C GLY A 177 1.17 -18.08 -12.25
N VAL A 178 0.13 -17.94 -11.42
CA VAL A 178 -0.84 -16.84 -11.55
C VAL A 178 -0.45 -15.66 -10.68
N ASP A 179 -0.54 -14.46 -11.23
CA ASP A 179 -0.22 -13.24 -10.49
C ASP A 179 -1.42 -12.82 -9.62
N PRO A 180 -1.24 -12.68 -8.29
CA PRO A 180 -2.27 -12.13 -7.41
C PRO A 180 -2.32 -10.62 -7.56
N LEU A 181 -3.46 -10.09 -8.01
CA LEU A 181 -3.70 -8.68 -8.20
C LEU A 181 -4.53 -8.12 -7.03
N ILE A 182 -4.28 -6.87 -6.66
CA ILE A 182 -5.17 -6.09 -5.79
C ILE A 182 -5.48 -4.74 -6.43
N LYS A 183 -6.70 -4.27 -6.22
CA LYS A 183 -7.14 -2.95 -6.68
C LYS A 183 -7.64 -2.13 -5.50
N LEU A 184 -6.82 -1.17 -5.05
CA LEU A 184 -7.22 -0.32 -3.94
C LEU A 184 -7.89 0.97 -4.42
N SER A 185 -8.97 1.30 -3.73
CA SER A 185 -9.54 2.63 -3.69
C SER A 185 -9.02 3.33 -2.45
N MET A 186 -8.52 4.55 -2.61
CA MET A 186 -8.05 5.34 -1.48
C MET A 186 -9.24 5.99 -0.77
N ASP A 187 -9.26 5.93 0.57
CA ASP A 187 -10.21 6.72 1.34
C ASP A 187 -9.92 8.21 1.11
N LYS A 188 -10.97 8.96 0.79
CA LYS A 188 -10.90 10.40 0.54
C LYS A 188 -10.46 11.17 1.76
N ASN A 189 -10.72 10.63 2.96
CA ASN A 189 -10.42 11.26 4.25
C ASN A 189 -8.94 11.17 4.62
N LEU A 190 -8.14 10.34 3.95
CA LEU A 190 -6.71 10.25 4.20
C LEU A 190 -5.99 11.53 3.74
N SER A 191 -4.98 11.95 4.51
CA SER A 191 -4.02 12.99 4.12
C SER A 191 -3.23 12.58 2.88
N SER A 192 -2.51 13.53 2.27
CA SER A 192 -1.69 13.22 1.09
C SER A 192 -0.51 12.32 1.47
N ALA A 193 0.12 12.58 2.61
CA ALA A 193 1.17 11.72 3.14
C ALA A 193 0.65 10.31 3.50
N GLU A 194 -0.53 10.20 4.10
CA GLU A 194 -1.16 8.91 4.37
C GLU A 194 -1.39 8.13 3.08
N LYS A 195 -1.97 8.76 2.05
CA LYS A 195 -2.18 8.14 0.74
C LYS A 195 -0.88 7.66 0.12
N ILE A 196 0.21 8.40 0.28
CA ILE A 196 1.53 8.04 -0.22
C ILE A 196 2.12 6.83 0.53
N ILE A 197 1.98 6.80 1.86
CA ILE A 197 2.43 5.66 2.67
C ILE A 197 1.63 4.40 2.33
N PHE A 198 0.33 4.55 2.06
CA PHE A 198 -0.52 3.46 1.55
C PHE A 198 -0.18 3.04 0.12
N GLN A 199 0.65 3.78 -0.61
CA GLN A 199 1.13 3.42 -1.94
C GLN A 199 2.51 2.76 -1.94
N ASN A 200 3.12 2.56 -0.77
CA ASN A 200 4.41 1.88 -0.71
C ASN A 200 4.25 0.43 -1.21
N GLU A 201 4.74 0.16 -2.41
CA GLU A 201 4.64 -1.13 -3.11
C GLU A 201 5.27 -2.28 -2.30
N GLU A 202 6.25 -1.99 -1.45
CA GLU A 202 6.89 -2.97 -0.57
C GLU A 202 5.88 -3.64 0.36
N CYS A 203 4.88 -2.90 0.84
CA CYS A 203 3.82 -3.44 1.70
C CYS A 203 3.01 -4.53 0.98
N TYR A 204 2.91 -4.47 -0.34
CA TYR A 204 1.99 -5.29 -1.12
C TYR A 204 2.62 -6.57 -1.62
N ARG A 205 3.95 -6.67 -1.73
CA ARG A 205 4.63 -7.88 -2.21
C ARG A 205 4.18 -9.14 -1.45
N PRO A 206 3.87 -10.26 -2.13
CA PRO A 206 4.04 -10.49 -3.58
C PRO A 206 2.84 -10.06 -4.46
N LEU A 207 1.85 -9.35 -3.91
CA LEU A 207 0.68 -8.89 -4.65
C LEU A 207 1.08 -7.82 -5.68
N ILE A 208 0.51 -7.90 -6.88
CA ILE A 208 0.60 -6.85 -7.89
C ILE A 208 -0.42 -5.78 -7.54
N PHE A 209 0.09 -4.64 -7.15
CA PHE A 209 -0.67 -3.51 -6.65
C PHE A 209 -1.11 -2.59 -7.78
N ASN A 210 -2.40 -2.24 -7.81
CA ASN A 210 -2.92 -1.18 -8.66
C ASN A 210 -3.80 -0.25 -7.82
N VAL A 211 -3.60 1.06 -8.00
CA VAL A 211 -4.48 2.08 -7.42
C VAL A 211 -5.33 2.66 -8.53
N ASP A 212 -6.62 2.86 -8.25
CA ASP A 212 -7.48 3.57 -9.19
C ASP A 212 -6.93 4.99 -9.44
N GLU A 213 -6.39 5.23 -10.64
CA GLU A 213 -5.75 6.49 -11.03
C GLU A 213 -6.67 7.70 -10.87
N ASN A 214 -7.99 7.50 -10.99
CA ASN A 214 -8.97 8.56 -10.76
C ASN A 214 -8.97 9.03 -9.30
N ALA A 215 -8.60 8.15 -8.35
CA ALA A 215 -8.45 8.52 -6.95
C ALA A 215 -7.15 9.30 -6.73
N LEU A 216 -6.03 8.91 -7.37
CA LEU A 216 -4.75 9.61 -7.23
C LEU A 216 -4.77 11.03 -7.81
N GLY A 217 -5.13 11.17 -9.09
CA GLY A 217 -5.11 12.46 -9.79
C GLY A 217 -6.14 13.46 -9.25
N ARG A 218 -7.14 12.99 -8.51
CA ARG A 218 -8.07 13.87 -7.77
C ARG A 218 -7.61 14.20 -6.36
N CYS A 219 -6.79 13.35 -5.73
CA CYS A 219 -6.37 13.53 -4.34
C CYS A 219 -5.11 14.38 -4.19
N ILE A 220 -4.20 14.38 -5.17
CA ILE A 220 -2.92 15.11 -5.12
C ILE A 220 -2.92 16.26 -6.17
N GLY A 221 -4.11 16.65 -6.67
CA GLY A 221 -4.23 17.55 -7.82
C GLY A 221 -3.74 16.88 -9.11
N ASN A 222 -3.79 17.58 -10.25
CA ASN A 222 -3.31 17.07 -11.56
C ASN A 222 -1.79 16.77 -11.59
N VAL A 223 -1.12 16.68 -10.43
CA VAL A 223 0.24 16.18 -10.32
C VAL A 223 0.19 14.69 -10.56
N HIS A 224 0.47 14.34 -11.80
CA HIS A 224 0.79 12.98 -12.14
C HIS A 224 1.97 12.53 -11.25
N ILE A 225 1.77 11.48 -10.45
CA ILE A 225 2.86 10.59 -10.06
C ILE A 225 3.25 9.86 -11.35
N ILE A 226 3.83 10.61 -12.29
CA ILE A 226 4.38 10.04 -13.53
C ILE A 226 5.53 9.17 -13.06
N GLY A 227 5.69 7.98 -13.63
CA GLY A 227 6.87 7.14 -13.39
C GLY A 227 8.19 7.86 -13.66
N HIS A 228 8.96 7.43 -14.66
CA HIS A 228 10.34 7.88 -14.87
C HIS A 228 10.53 9.34 -15.35
N ALA A 229 9.57 10.26 -15.16
CA ALA A 229 9.64 11.63 -15.70
C ALA A 229 9.82 12.75 -14.64
N GLY A 230 9.61 12.49 -13.35
CA GLY A 230 9.82 13.51 -12.30
C GLY A 230 11.30 13.75 -11.98
N HIS A 231 11.74 15.00 -11.84
CA HIS A 231 13.11 15.35 -11.41
C HIS A 231 13.27 15.39 -9.88
N VAL A 232 12.15 15.33 -9.15
CA VAL A 232 12.12 15.31 -7.68
C VAL A 232 11.70 13.93 -7.21
N GLY A 233 12.42 13.37 -6.25
CA GLY A 233 12.03 12.17 -5.50
C GLY A 233 11.53 12.52 -4.11
N ILE A 234 10.59 11.75 -3.58
CA ILE A 234 10.24 11.70 -2.16
C ILE A 234 10.63 10.32 -1.65
N TYR A 235 11.55 10.29 -0.70
CA TYR A 235 11.96 9.07 -0.03
C TYR A 235 10.84 8.55 0.88
N LEU A 236 10.50 7.27 0.73
CA LEU A 236 9.61 6.55 1.62
C LEU A 236 10.45 5.76 2.64
N PRO A 237 10.22 5.97 3.95
CA PRO A 237 10.87 5.18 4.98
C PRO A 237 10.58 3.68 4.84
N PRO A 238 11.42 2.82 5.44
CA PRO A 238 11.14 1.39 5.52
C PRO A 238 9.74 1.10 6.08
N VAL A 239 9.04 0.11 5.54
CA VAL A 239 7.64 -0.20 5.90
C VAL A 239 7.40 -0.46 7.40
N ASN A 240 8.44 -0.89 8.11
CA ASN A 240 8.42 -1.17 9.54
C ASN A 240 8.77 0.04 10.42
N LYS A 241 9.04 1.20 9.80
CA LYS A 241 9.33 2.45 10.48
C LYS A 241 8.32 3.50 10.05
N PHE A 242 7.68 4.14 11.02
CA PHE A 242 6.86 5.31 10.79
C PHE A 242 6.89 6.20 12.02
N SER A 243 6.60 7.47 11.79
CA SER A 243 6.42 8.47 12.82
C SER A 243 5.32 9.41 12.36
N THR A 244 4.51 9.87 13.30
CA THR A 244 3.44 10.84 13.04
C THR A 244 4.05 12.17 12.59
N ARG A 245 5.24 12.50 13.14
CA ARG A 245 6.04 13.65 12.72
C ARG A 245 6.46 13.55 11.26
N TRP A 246 6.94 12.39 10.80
CA TRP A 246 7.31 12.22 9.38
C TRP A 246 6.12 12.42 8.47
N ASN A 247 4.95 11.89 8.84
CA ASN A 247 3.72 12.08 8.07
C ASN A 247 3.41 13.57 7.88
N LEU A 248 3.44 14.36 8.96
CA LEU A 248 3.22 15.81 8.89
C LEU A 248 4.23 16.52 7.97
N LEU A 249 5.53 16.17 8.11
CA LEU A 249 6.60 16.77 7.32
C LEU A 249 6.45 16.44 5.82
N PHE A 250 6.18 15.18 5.49
CA PHE A 250 5.90 14.78 4.11
C PHE A 250 4.65 15.46 3.58
N ASP A 251 3.58 15.56 4.36
CA ASP A 251 2.33 16.18 3.93
C ASP A 251 2.55 17.64 3.55
N ASN A 252 3.34 18.38 4.32
CA ASN A 252 3.73 19.76 3.99
C ASN A 252 4.52 19.83 2.68
N ALA A 253 5.51 18.95 2.49
CA ALA A 253 6.31 18.92 1.27
C ALA A 253 5.48 18.57 0.03
N ILE A 254 4.60 17.58 0.15
CA ILE A 254 3.69 17.18 -0.93
C ILE A 254 2.74 18.34 -1.28
N ARG A 255 2.12 18.99 -0.28
CA ARG A 255 1.26 20.16 -0.52
C ARG A 255 2.01 21.27 -1.24
N TYR A 256 3.26 21.52 -0.88
CA TYR A 256 4.10 22.50 -1.58
C TYR A 256 4.31 22.11 -3.04
N PHE A 257 4.70 20.86 -3.31
CA PHE A 257 4.89 20.40 -4.70
C PHE A 257 3.61 20.47 -5.52
N VAL A 258 2.47 20.09 -4.93
CA VAL A 258 1.16 20.19 -5.57
C VAL A 258 0.79 21.64 -5.88
N ALA A 259 0.95 22.54 -4.91
CA ALA A 259 0.65 23.97 -5.10
C ALA A 259 1.50 24.61 -6.20
N ASN A 260 2.71 24.12 -6.41
CA ASN A 260 3.66 24.63 -7.41
C ASN A 260 3.72 23.80 -8.70
N ASN A 261 2.82 22.81 -8.89
CA ASN A 261 2.82 21.89 -10.03
C ASN A 261 4.16 21.16 -10.26
N ILE A 262 4.88 20.85 -9.18
CA ILE A 262 6.13 20.08 -9.22
C ILE A 262 5.77 18.59 -9.23
N THR A 263 6.16 17.90 -10.30
CA THR A 263 6.02 16.45 -10.39
C THR A 263 7.11 15.75 -9.56
N PHE A 264 6.73 14.73 -8.81
CA PHE A 264 7.66 13.95 -8.01
C PHE A 264 7.41 12.45 -8.14
N ARG A 265 8.44 11.65 -7.83
CA ARG A 265 8.38 10.19 -7.76
C ARG A 265 8.47 9.74 -6.30
N LEU A 266 7.82 8.63 -5.97
CA LEU A 266 8.00 7.98 -4.68
C LEU A 266 9.12 6.96 -4.77
N ILE A 267 10.02 6.95 -3.78
CA ILE A 267 11.21 6.11 -3.81
C ILE A 267 11.34 5.40 -2.48
N SER A 268 11.16 4.09 -2.49
CA SER A 268 11.31 3.28 -1.28
C SER A 268 12.76 3.05 -0.90
N ASP A 269 13.02 2.74 0.38
CA ASP A 269 14.37 2.46 0.86
C ASP A 269 15.02 1.28 0.11
N GLU A 270 14.29 0.20 -0.21
CA GLU A 270 14.85 -0.95 -0.92
C GLU A 270 15.17 -0.62 -2.39
N SER A 271 14.39 0.26 -3.01
CA SER A 271 14.55 0.62 -4.43
C SER A 271 15.42 1.86 -4.64
N LEU A 272 15.91 2.48 -3.57
CA LEU A 272 16.59 3.77 -3.61
C LEU A 272 17.69 3.80 -4.68
N ILE A 273 18.63 2.84 -4.70
CA ILE A 273 19.70 2.79 -5.73
C ILE A 273 19.16 2.80 -7.16
N MET A 274 18.14 1.99 -7.45
CA MET A 274 17.63 1.79 -8.81
C MET A 274 16.76 2.96 -9.28
N SER A 275 16.18 3.69 -8.34
CA SER A 275 15.19 4.74 -8.61
C SER A 275 15.78 6.15 -8.60
N LEU A 276 17.07 6.32 -8.25
CA LEU A 276 17.77 7.62 -8.24
C LEU A 276 18.08 8.18 -9.64
N GLU A 277 18.00 7.35 -10.69
CA GLU A 277 18.32 7.78 -12.05
C GLU A 277 17.35 8.86 -12.55
N GLY A 278 17.94 9.98 -13.00
CA GLY A 278 17.21 11.12 -13.55
C GLY A 278 16.58 12.04 -12.50
N LEU A 279 16.97 11.93 -11.23
CA LEU A 279 16.57 12.88 -10.18
C LEU A 279 17.63 13.97 -9.99
N ASP A 280 17.15 15.18 -9.82
CA ASP A 280 17.95 16.33 -9.40
C ASP A 280 17.82 16.54 -7.90
N ASP A 281 16.63 16.33 -7.33
CA ASP A 281 16.30 16.57 -5.93
C ASP A 281 15.69 15.33 -5.27
N LEU A 282 16.06 15.04 -4.03
CA LEU A 282 15.43 13.99 -3.21
C LEU A 282 15.05 14.52 -1.84
N VAL A 283 13.75 14.54 -1.54
CA VAL A 283 13.20 14.92 -0.24
C VAL A 283 13.25 13.77 0.73
N ILE A 284 13.80 14.01 1.92
CA ILE A 284 13.94 12.98 2.97
C ILE A 284 13.66 13.55 4.37
N CYS A 285 13.27 12.67 5.29
CA CYS A 285 13.38 12.90 6.73
C CYS A 285 14.70 12.26 7.23
N PRO A 286 15.68 13.05 7.71
CA PRO A 286 16.96 12.55 8.22
C PRO A 286 16.84 11.42 9.25
N SER A 287 15.87 11.51 10.17
CA SER A 287 15.63 10.49 11.19
C SER A 287 15.01 9.19 10.65
N ALA A 288 14.42 9.22 9.45
CA ALA A 288 13.73 8.08 8.86
C ALA A 288 14.63 7.18 8.01
N ILE A 289 15.81 7.69 7.61
CA ILE A 289 16.68 6.99 6.66
C ILE A 289 17.42 5.82 7.32
N SER A 290 17.51 4.70 6.61
CA SER A 290 18.36 3.59 7.04
C SER A 290 19.85 3.93 6.91
N TYR A 291 20.71 3.22 7.64
CA TYR A 291 22.16 3.36 7.49
C TYR A 291 22.61 3.06 6.05
N LEU A 292 21.98 2.07 5.40
CA LEU A 292 22.24 1.73 4.01
C LEU A 292 21.79 2.86 3.09
N GLY A 293 20.58 3.40 3.30
CA GLY A 293 20.06 4.53 2.55
C GLY A 293 20.99 5.75 2.62
N LYS A 294 21.51 6.08 3.81
CA LYS A 294 22.48 7.17 3.98
C LYS A 294 23.73 6.99 3.11
N ARG A 295 24.26 5.76 3.00
CA ARG A 295 25.41 5.47 2.13
C ARG A 295 25.07 5.63 0.65
N GLN A 296 23.85 5.28 0.25
CA GLN A 296 23.38 5.43 -1.14
C GLN A 296 23.23 6.92 -1.50
N LEU A 297 22.76 7.76 -0.57
CA LEU A 297 22.67 9.20 -0.77
C LEU A 297 24.02 9.89 -0.97
N GLN A 298 25.10 9.36 -0.40
CA GLN A 298 26.44 9.87 -0.68
C GLN A 298 26.80 9.71 -2.16
N GLY A 299 26.44 8.56 -2.75
CA GLY A 299 26.60 8.32 -4.18
C GLY A 299 25.76 9.25 -5.03
N PHE A 300 24.50 9.48 -4.64
CA PHE A 300 23.60 10.44 -5.30
C PHE A 300 24.18 11.87 -5.30
N CYS A 301 24.64 12.34 -4.14
CA CYS A 301 25.26 13.67 -4.02
C CYS A 301 26.56 13.77 -4.83
N ALA A 302 27.36 12.71 -4.87
CA ALA A 302 28.58 12.67 -5.67
C ALA A 302 28.31 12.72 -7.18
N ALA A 303 27.13 12.26 -7.62
CA ALA A 303 26.66 12.37 -9.00
C ALA A 303 26.02 13.73 -9.33
N GLY A 304 25.96 14.66 -8.36
CA GLY A 304 25.41 16.00 -8.54
C GLY A 304 23.97 16.18 -8.07
N GLY A 305 23.33 15.13 -7.54
CA GLY A 305 22.00 15.22 -6.95
C GLY A 305 22.00 16.00 -5.63
N ARG A 306 20.86 16.61 -5.29
CA ARG A 306 20.68 17.39 -4.06
C ARG A 306 19.66 16.72 -3.15
N VAL A 307 19.96 16.68 -1.86
CA VAL A 307 19.09 16.13 -0.83
C VAL A 307 18.38 17.27 -0.09
N LEU A 308 17.05 17.24 -0.10
CA LEU A 308 16.21 18.21 0.59
C LEU A 308 15.79 17.64 1.96
N LEU A 309 16.20 18.30 3.05
CA LEU A 309 15.99 17.83 4.41
C LEU A 309 14.71 18.43 5.00
N LEU A 310 13.79 17.57 5.45
CA LEU A 310 12.55 17.99 6.11
C LEU A 310 12.69 18.28 7.61
N GLU A 311 13.86 18.00 8.19
CA GLU A 311 14.17 18.25 9.60
C GLU A 311 15.41 19.14 9.73
N ASP A 312 15.52 19.87 10.84
CA ASP A 312 16.67 20.73 11.17
C ASP A 312 17.94 19.94 11.55
N THR A 313 18.08 18.72 11.05
CA THR A 313 19.21 17.83 11.32
C THR A 313 19.96 17.53 10.04
N SER A 314 21.21 17.99 9.97
CA SER A 314 22.14 17.68 8.88
C SER A 314 22.48 16.19 8.84
N LEU A 315 22.56 15.62 7.63
CA LEU A 315 23.11 14.28 7.42
C LEU A 315 24.62 14.29 7.22
N GLY A 316 25.21 15.46 6.99
CA GLY A 316 26.61 15.65 6.64
C GLY A 316 26.90 15.25 5.19
N LEU A 317 25.92 15.38 4.30
CA LEU A 317 26.09 15.15 2.86
C LEU A 317 26.65 16.41 2.18
N SER A 318 27.33 16.26 1.04
CA SER A 318 27.97 17.39 0.34
C SER A 318 26.97 18.34 -0.33
N HIS A 319 25.77 17.86 -0.68
CA HIS A 319 24.72 18.60 -1.38
C HIS A 319 23.39 18.47 -0.65
N GLU A 320 23.34 18.90 0.61
CA GLU A 320 22.10 18.99 1.38
C GLU A 320 21.58 20.44 1.45
N LEU A 321 20.26 20.60 1.45
CA LEU A 321 19.56 21.88 1.60
C LEU A 321 18.33 21.65 2.48
N PHE A 322 18.04 22.57 3.40
CA PHE A 322 16.80 22.48 4.18
C PHE A 322 15.60 22.78 3.28
N PHE A 323 14.51 22.03 3.47
CA PHE A 323 13.34 22.15 2.60
C PHE A 323 12.73 23.56 2.63
N ASP A 324 12.77 24.24 3.78
CA ASP A 324 12.29 25.62 3.90
C ASP A 324 13.14 26.59 3.06
N ASP A 325 14.46 26.41 3.00
CA ASP A 325 15.33 27.22 2.15
C ASP A 325 15.03 26.98 0.66
N PHE A 326 14.74 25.73 0.28
CA PHE A 326 14.30 25.39 -1.07
C PHE A 326 12.96 26.05 -1.44
N CYS A 327 12.02 26.12 -0.51
CA CYS A 327 10.71 26.74 -0.74
C CYS A 327 10.77 28.26 -0.89
N ASN A 328 11.82 28.90 -0.36
CA ASN A 328 12.00 30.36 -0.37
C ASN A 328 12.88 30.87 -1.52
N ALA A 329 13.46 29.97 -2.32
CA ALA A 329 14.37 30.30 -3.42
C ALA A 329 13.63 30.64 -4.73
#